data_AF-Q2U7A4-F1
#
_entry.id   AF-Q2U7A4-F1
#
_cell.length_a   1.000
_cell.length_b   1.000
_cell.length_c   1.000
_cell.angle_alpha   90.00
_cell.angle_beta   90.00
_cell.angle_gamma   90.00
#
_symmetry.space_group_name_H-M   'P 1'
#
loop_
_entity.id
_entity.type
_entity.pdbx_description
1 polymer ?
#
loop_
_entity_poly.entity_id
_entity_poly.type
_entity_poly.pdbx_seq_one_letter_code
_entity_poly.pdbx_strand_id
1 'polypeptide(L)'
;MQSKTFSVLSSCLLLIATVQGQLSGSVGPSTSISDKKAVKTCNVLDYGATNDNKTDVGQPIMNAFEDCGSGGVIYIPEGDYLIQEWVSLRNGTAFAIQLDGVIYRNGTTTSQGYMFGISGGSDFELYSSTSKGAIQGSGYLYHMNGEFTAPRLLHISDVSHWSVHDIALVDAPMFHFVIDDASNGEVYNMAIRGGNSGGLDGIDVSGDNIWIHDVMVTNKDECVTVKTGSHNFQIENIYCNWSGGCAMDSLGSGTNVSNIVYRNIYTWNSNQMYMIKSNGGDGEVSNLLFENFIGHGNAYSLDLDSEWSSMDTVDGDDGESRPPIRVICPEAIPCTDITIEDVDLWTEEGDSETYVCKNAFGSGACLKSDSSSTATYATTTTVTSAPSGYSATTMAADLTSAFGTDASIPIPTIPTSFYPGATPYSALAGSS
;
A
#
# COMPACT_ATOMS: atom_id res chain seq x y z
N MET A 1 -4.52 -45.38 -45.59
CA MET A 1 -3.52 -44.33 -45.35
C MET A 1 -3.54 -43.99 -43.87
N GLN A 2 -2.72 -44.67 -43.06
CA GLN A 2 -2.59 -44.39 -41.63
C GLN A 2 -1.18 -43.83 -41.41
N SER A 3 -1.09 -42.51 -41.32
CA SER A 3 0.10 -41.85 -40.77
C SER A 3 -0.16 -41.63 -39.29
N LYS A 4 0.53 -42.39 -38.44
CA LYS A 4 0.65 -42.12 -37.01
C LYS A 4 1.98 -41.43 -36.81
N THR A 5 1.97 -40.11 -36.71
CA THR A 5 3.13 -39.31 -36.35
C THR A 5 3.29 -39.33 -34.84
N PHE A 6 4.34 -40.02 -34.38
CA PHE A 6 4.97 -39.80 -33.08
C PHE A 6 5.81 -38.53 -33.18
N SER A 7 5.61 -37.55 -32.28
CA SER A 7 6.61 -36.50 -32.07
C SER A 7 6.72 -36.17 -30.58
N VAL A 8 7.84 -36.66 -30.05
CA VAL A 8 8.66 -36.28 -28.90
C VAL A 8 8.15 -35.13 -28.01
N LEU A 9 7.98 -35.46 -26.72
CA LEU A 9 7.98 -34.54 -25.58
C LEU A 9 9.20 -33.61 -25.68
N SER A 10 8.96 -32.33 -26.00
CA SER A 10 9.92 -31.29 -25.71
C SER A 10 9.76 -30.95 -24.22
N SER A 11 10.72 -31.41 -23.42
CA SER A 11 10.89 -30.98 -22.04
C SER A 11 11.22 -29.49 -22.07
N CYS A 12 10.22 -28.62 -21.93
CA CYS A 12 10.43 -27.21 -21.65
C CYS A 12 11.18 -27.13 -20.33
N LEU A 13 12.48 -26.83 -20.43
CA LEU A 13 13.29 -26.45 -19.29
C LEU A 13 12.67 -25.17 -18.73
N LEU A 14 11.93 -25.33 -17.63
CA LEU A 14 11.57 -24.29 -16.69
C LEU A 14 12.84 -23.54 -16.29
N LEU A 15 13.14 -22.44 -16.98
CA LEU A 15 13.82 -21.29 -16.40
C LEU A 15 12.81 -20.66 -15.43
N ILE A 16 12.57 -21.33 -14.31
CA ILE A 16 12.15 -20.60 -13.11
C ILE A 16 13.36 -19.73 -12.81
N ALA A 17 13.32 -18.49 -13.29
CA ALA A 17 14.09 -17.45 -12.66
C ALA A 17 13.72 -17.58 -11.19
N THR A 18 14.65 -18.12 -10.39
CA THR A 18 14.67 -17.87 -8.97
C THR A 18 14.85 -16.37 -8.87
N VAL A 19 13.74 -15.63 -8.96
CA VAL A 19 13.69 -14.22 -8.64
C VAL A 19 13.95 -14.21 -7.13
N GLN A 20 15.24 -14.23 -6.78
CA GLN A 20 15.69 -13.56 -5.57
C GLN A 20 15.02 -12.19 -5.63
N GLY A 21 14.31 -11.80 -4.56
CA GLY A 21 13.44 -10.62 -4.55
C GLY A 21 14.09 -9.42 -5.25
N GLN A 22 13.27 -8.56 -5.86
CA GLN A 22 13.73 -7.31 -6.47
C GLN A 22 14.44 -6.35 -5.49
N LEU A 23 14.36 -6.62 -4.17
CA LEU A 23 15.14 -5.95 -3.14
C LEU A 23 16.62 -5.96 -3.53
N SER A 24 17.26 -4.80 -3.42
CA SER A 24 18.67 -4.62 -3.76
C SER A 24 19.62 -5.02 -2.62
N GLY A 25 19.09 -5.28 -1.43
CA GLY A 25 19.84 -5.67 -0.23
C GLY A 25 18.95 -6.06 0.94
N SER A 26 19.52 -6.08 2.14
CA SER A 26 18.75 -6.27 3.38
C SER A 26 17.86 -5.06 3.67
N VAL A 27 16.68 -5.33 4.22
CA VAL A 27 15.77 -4.31 4.77
C VAL A 27 15.68 -4.44 6.29
N GLY A 28 15.08 -3.44 6.95
CA GLY A 28 14.87 -3.45 8.39
C GLY A 28 15.99 -2.79 9.21
N PRO A 29 15.82 -2.71 10.54
CA PRO A 29 16.80 -2.13 11.45
C PRO A 29 18.09 -2.94 11.51
N SER A 30 19.22 -2.26 11.71
CA SER A 30 20.54 -2.91 11.79
C SER A 30 20.88 -3.46 13.17
N THR A 31 20.17 -3.02 14.22
CA THR A 31 20.33 -3.52 15.60
C THR A 31 19.00 -4.01 16.15
N SER A 32 19.06 -5.05 16.99
CA SER A 32 17.85 -5.66 17.55
C SER A 32 17.22 -4.78 18.63
N ILE A 33 15.90 -4.90 18.83
CA ILE A 33 15.20 -4.31 19.98
C ILE A 33 15.88 -4.65 21.31
N SER A 34 16.39 -5.88 21.49
CA SER A 34 17.08 -6.26 22.73
C SER A 34 18.37 -5.48 22.96
N ASP A 35 19.13 -5.21 21.90
CA ASP A 35 20.35 -4.41 22.00
C ASP A 35 20.01 -2.95 22.34
N LYS A 36 18.99 -2.38 21.70
CA LYS A 36 18.49 -1.03 21.99
C LYS A 36 17.99 -0.92 23.44
N LYS A 37 17.22 -1.89 23.93
CA LYS A 37 16.75 -1.95 25.33
C LYS A 37 17.89 -2.06 26.33
N ALA A 38 18.97 -2.77 25.98
CA ALA A 38 20.15 -2.92 26.82
C ALA A 38 20.92 -1.60 27.00
N VAL A 39 20.81 -0.65 26.06
CA VAL A 39 21.32 0.72 26.21
C VAL A 39 20.44 1.51 27.17
N LYS A 40 19.17 1.70 26.82
CA LYS A 40 18.21 2.45 27.65
C LYS A 40 16.77 2.18 27.22
N THR A 41 15.86 2.13 28.18
CA THR A 41 14.40 2.21 27.94
C THR A 41 13.87 3.48 28.57
N CYS A 42 13.28 4.35 27.77
CA CYS A 42 12.65 5.60 28.15
C CYS A 42 11.14 5.41 28.17
N ASN A 43 10.59 5.02 29.31
CA ASN A 43 9.14 4.88 29.49
C ASN A 43 8.52 6.28 29.53
N VAL A 44 7.61 6.60 28.61
CA VAL A 44 7.01 7.95 28.50
C VAL A 44 6.32 8.42 29.78
N LEU A 45 5.88 7.48 30.65
CA LEU A 45 5.32 7.82 31.96
C LEU A 45 6.35 8.52 32.87
N ASP A 46 7.63 8.17 32.74
CA ASP A 46 8.74 8.83 33.49
C ASP A 46 9.04 10.24 32.95
N TYR A 47 8.52 10.57 31.76
CA TYR A 47 8.65 11.88 31.10
C TYR A 47 7.36 12.71 31.18
N GLY A 48 6.39 12.28 32.00
CA GLY A 48 5.16 13.02 32.29
C GLY A 48 3.92 12.60 31.49
N ALA A 49 3.99 11.54 30.69
CA ALA A 49 2.80 10.99 30.05
C ALA A 49 1.83 10.41 31.10
N THR A 50 0.54 10.48 30.80
CA THR A 50 -0.51 9.80 31.58
C THR A 50 -1.44 9.08 30.61
N ASN A 51 -1.80 7.83 30.92
CA ASN A 51 -2.72 7.01 30.13
C ASN A 51 -4.19 7.24 30.50
N ASP A 52 -4.59 8.51 30.63
CA ASP A 52 -5.94 8.94 31.04
C ASP A 52 -6.82 9.42 29.88
N ASN A 53 -6.32 9.31 28.65
CA ASN A 53 -6.92 9.85 27.42
C ASN A 53 -7.32 11.34 27.53
N LYS A 54 -6.57 12.14 28.30
CA LYS A 54 -6.83 13.57 28.55
C LYS A 54 -5.56 14.40 28.51
N THR A 55 -4.49 13.91 29.13
CA THR A 55 -3.20 14.58 29.21
C THR A 55 -2.44 14.34 27.91
N ASP A 56 -1.85 15.40 27.35
CA ASP A 56 -1.11 15.31 26.10
C ASP A 56 0.16 14.46 26.24
N VAL A 57 0.33 13.50 25.33
CA VAL A 57 1.47 12.58 25.27
C VAL A 57 2.58 13.08 24.34
N GLY A 58 2.32 14.10 23.51
CA GLY A 58 3.27 14.60 22.51
C GLY A 58 4.62 15.00 23.11
N GLN A 59 4.62 15.95 24.04
CA GLN A 59 5.86 16.41 24.69
C GLN A 59 6.59 15.32 25.49
N PRO A 60 5.92 14.45 26.28
CA PRO A 60 6.57 13.30 26.90
C PRO A 60 7.30 12.37 25.92
N ILE A 61 6.74 12.10 24.74
CA ILE A 61 7.41 11.30 23.70
C ILE A 61 8.65 12.00 23.18
N MET A 62 8.56 13.31 22.89
CA MET A 62 9.71 14.08 22.43
C MET A 62 10.83 14.15 23.48
N ASN A 63 10.49 14.30 24.77
CA ASN A 63 11.47 14.27 25.86
C ASN A 63 12.12 12.89 26.00
N ALA A 64 11.35 11.80 25.86
CA ALA A 64 11.90 10.45 25.85
C ALA A 64 12.85 10.23 24.66
N PHE A 65 12.58 10.86 23.51
CA PHE A 65 13.47 10.81 22.34
C PHE A 65 14.78 11.56 22.55
N GLU A 66 14.82 12.68 23.27
CA GLU A 66 16.09 13.35 23.62
C GLU A 66 17.05 12.40 24.35
N ASP A 67 16.48 11.48 25.12
CA ASP A 67 17.20 10.55 25.98
C ASP A 67 17.46 9.17 25.37
N CYS A 68 16.63 8.71 24.44
CA CYS A 68 16.70 7.39 23.81
C CYS A 68 16.88 7.42 22.28
N GLY A 69 16.86 8.58 21.64
CA GLY A 69 17.02 8.73 20.19
C GLY A 69 18.40 8.36 19.65
N SER A 70 19.38 8.07 20.54
CA SER A 70 20.70 7.55 20.20
C SER A 70 20.97 6.25 20.96
N GLY A 71 20.42 5.14 20.44
CA GLY A 71 20.68 3.79 20.94
C GLY A 71 19.58 3.16 21.80
N GLY A 72 18.52 3.88 22.17
CA GLY A 72 17.54 3.42 23.18
C GLY A 72 16.15 3.09 22.62
N VAL A 73 15.24 2.71 23.52
CA VAL A 73 13.84 2.44 23.20
C VAL A 73 12.93 3.42 23.92
N ILE A 74 12.10 4.14 23.19
CA ILE A 74 10.95 4.87 23.73
C ILE A 74 9.83 3.86 23.93
N TYR A 75 9.35 3.73 25.17
CA TYR A 75 8.30 2.79 25.51
C TYR A 75 7.01 3.53 25.87
N ILE A 76 5.93 3.22 25.14
CA ILE A 76 4.56 3.67 25.39
C ILE A 76 3.77 2.44 25.89
N PRO A 77 3.60 2.29 27.21
CA PRO A 77 2.92 1.15 27.80
C PRO A 77 1.46 1.00 27.35
N GLU A 78 0.85 -0.15 27.64
CA GLU A 78 -0.59 -0.33 27.48
C GLU A 78 -1.39 0.78 28.20
N GLY A 79 -2.40 1.31 27.52
CA GLY A 79 -3.28 2.38 28.00
C GLY A 79 -3.70 3.35 26.90
N ASP A 80 -4.59 4.28 27.25
CA ASP A 80 -5.13 5.26 26.30
C ASP A 80 -4.45 6.62 26.49
N TYR A 81 -3.84 7.14 25.45
CA TYR A 81 -3.09 8.40 25.47
C TYR A 81 -3.72 9.40 24.52
N LEU A 82 -3.78 10.67 24.91
CA LEU A 82 -4.23 11.74 24.04
C LEU A 82 -3.02 12.40 23.38
N ILE A 83 -3.06 12.65 22.07
CA ILE A 83 -2.08 13.50 21.38
C ILE A 83 -2.73 14.83 20.97
N GLN A 84 -2.14 15.94 21.40
CA GLN A 84 -2.53 17.30 20.99
C GLN A 84 -1.36 17.99 20.28
N GLU A 85 -0.16 17.90 20.84
CA GLU A 85 1.06 18.34 20.18
C GLU A 85 1.62 17.22 19.29
N TRP A 86 1.79 17.53 18.01
CA TRP A 86 2.34 16.58 17.04
C TRP A 86 3.80 16.25 17.35
N VAL A 87 4.14 14.97 17.18
CA VAL A 87 5.48 14.46 17.47
C VAL A 87 6.34 14.55 16.21
N SER A 88 7.52 15.19 16.33
CA SER A 88 8.53 15.24 15.27
C SER A 88 9.88 14.78 15.83
N LEU A 89 10.27 13.55 15.51
CA LEU A 89 11.53 12.94 15.94
C LEU A 89 12.53 13.01 14.79
N ARG A 90 13.70 13.61 15.02
CA ARG A 90 14.64 13.92 13.93
C ARG A 90 16.03 13.38 14.20
N ASN A 91 16.67 12.84 13.16
CA ASN A 91 18.07 12.39 13.18
C ASN A 91 18.37 11.36 14.28
N GLY A 92 17.43 10.46 14.55
CA GLY A 92 17.66 9.36 15.50
C GLY A 92 18.60 8.29 14.92
N THR A 93 19.30 7.58 15.80
CA THR A 93 20.23 6.51 15.43
C THR A 93 20.07 5.32 16.36
N ALA A 94 19.89 4.13 15.81
CA ALA A 94 19.78 2.88 16.58
C ALA A 94 18.72 2.96 17.68
N PHE A 95 17.55 3.52 17.37
CA PHE A 95 16.46 3.71 18.34
C PHE A 95 15.20 2.95 17.93
N ALA A 96 14.29 2.78 18.87
CA ALA A 96 12.98 2.19 18.59
C ALA A 96 11.87 2.85 19.40
N ILE A 97 10.64 2.68 18.92
CA ILE A 97 9.40 3.08 19.60
C ILE A 97 8.58 1.80 19.78
N GLN A 98 8.39 1.40 21.04
CA GLN A 98 7.49 0.32 21.41
C GLN A 98 6.14 0.93 21.79
N LEU A 99 5.17 0.87 20.88
CA LEU A 99 3.79 1.32 21.07
C LEU A 99 2.91 0.14 21.48
N ASP A 100 2.69 -0.03 22.78
CA ASP A 100 1.73 -1.02 23.32
C ASP A 100 0.40 -0.38 23.75
N GLY A 101 0.36 0.94 23.86
CA GLY A 101 -0.87 1.70 24.09
C GLY A 101 -1.62 2.10 22.81
N VAL A 102 -2.69 2.86 23.00
CA VAL A 102 -3.46 3.49 21.93
C VAL A 102 -3.33 5.01 22.03
N ILE A 103 -2.90 5.65 20.95
CA ILE A 103 -2.85 7.11 20.86
C ILE A 103 -4.11 7.62 20.16
N TYR A 104 -4.90 8.45 20.84
CA TYR A 104 -6.09 9.11 20.31
C TYR A 104 -5.76 10.55 19.94
N ARG A 105 -6.08 10.93 18.69
CA ARG A 105 -6.00 12.33 18.27
C ARG A 105 -7.00 13.17 19.04
N ASN A 106 -6.53 14.28 19.59
CA ASN A 106 -7.38 15.40 19.99
C ASN A 106 -6.99 16.65 19.20
N GLY A 107 -7.99 17.43 18.80
CA GLY A 107 -7.77 18.71 18.15
C GLY A 107 -8.61 18.89 16.91
N THR A 108 -8.50 20.07 16.30
CA THR A 108 -9.24 20.46 15.10
C THR A 108 -8.33 21.30 14.19
N THR A 109 -7.02 21.05 14.22
CA THR A 109 -6.09 21.80 13.38
C THR A 109 -6.34 21.48 11.92
N THR A 110 -6.41 22.50 11.08
CA THR A 110 -6.51 22.35 9.62
C THR A 110 -5.14 22.25 8.96
N SER A 111 -4.06 22.27 9.75
CA SER A 111 -2.72 22.03 9.25
C SER A 111 -2.60 20.62 8.70
N GLN A 112 -2.15 20.50 7.45
CA GLN A 112 -1.84 19.21 6.82
C GLN A 112 -0.50 18.62 7.34
N GLY A 113 -0.16 18.84 8.61
CA GLY A 113 1.02 18.25 9.22
C GLY A 113 0.87 16.74 9.41
N TYR A 114 1.93 16.14 9.93
CA TYR A 114 1.96 14.73 10.33
C TYR A 114 1.81 14.61 11.83
N MET A 115 0.94 13.71 12.30
CA MET A 115 0.72 13.54 13.73
C MET A 115 1.96 12.97 14.42
N PHE A 116 2.60 12.05 13.72
CA PHE A 116 3.76 11.32 14.17
C PHE A 116 4.76 11.25 13.02
N GLY A 117 5.81 12.08 13.09
CA GLY A 117 6.84 12.16 12.05
C GLY A 117 8.21 11.72 12.55
N ILE A 118 8.86 10.82 11.81
CA ILE A 118 10.26 10.45 11.98
C ILE A 118 10.99 10.87 10.71
N SER A 119 12.01 11.73 10.86
CA SER A 119 12.74 12.25 9.71
C SER A 119 14.25 12.22 9.89
N GLY A 120 14.98 11.83 8.86
CA GLY A 120 16.43 11.70 8.91
C GLY A 120 16.87 10.53 9.81
N GLY A 121 18.16 10.22 9.77
CA GLY A 121 18.76 9.23 10.65
C GLY A 121 18.66 7.79 10.12
N SER A 122 18.88 6.82 11.00
CA SER A 122 18.99 5.41 10.60
C SER A 122 18.78 4.42 11.74
N ASP A 123 18.54 3.16 11.41
CA ASP A 123 18.37 2.07 12.38
C ASP A 123 17.22 2.35 13.35
N PHE A 124 16.02 2.42 12.77
CA PHE A 124 14.78 2.78 13.44
C PHE A 124 13.78 1.62 13.43
N GLU A 125 12.98 1.47 14.47
CA GLU A 125 11.92 0.47 14.53
C GLU A 125 10.71 1.02 15.29
N LEU A 126 9.52 0.99 14.69
CA LEU A 126 8.25 1.28 15.36
C LEU A 126 7.40 0.01 15.36
N TYR A 127 7.07 -0.46 16.56
CA TYR A 127 6.37 -1.72 16.71
C TYR A 127 5.47 -1.77 17.93
N SER A 128 4.56 -2.74 17.98
CA SER A 128 3.92 -3.18 19.21
C SER A 128 4.46 -4.54 19.62
N SER A 129 4.74 -4.74 20.91
CA SER A 129 5.08 -6.06 21.44
C SER A 129 3.86 -6.97 21.62
N THR A 130 2.66 -6.41 21.48
CA THR A 130 1.37 -7.07 21.73
C THR A 130 0.52 -7.24 20.47
N SER A 131 0.96 -6.68 19.33
CA SER A 131 0.17 -6.51 18.10
C SER A 131 -1.18 -5.80 18.32
N LYS A 132 -1.25 -4.94 19.34
CA LYS A 132 -2.45 -4.16 19.70
C LYS A 132 -2.20 -2.66 19.79
N GLY A 133 -0.94 -2.23 19.67
CA GLY A 133 -0.59 -0.82 19.57
C GLY A 133 -1.31 -0.16 18.41
N ALA A 134 -1.87 1.02 18.63
CA ALA A 134 -2.64 1.69 17.59
C ALA A 134 -2.57 3.22 17.68
N ILE A 135 -2.75 3.87 16.52
CA ILE A 135 -3.01 5.31 16.43
C ILE A 135 -4.43 5.51 15.89
N GLN A 136 -5.31 6.04 16.72
CA GLN A 136 -6.69 6.38 16.43
C GLN A 136 -6.78 7.86 16.02
N GLY A 137 -6.79 8.09 14.71
CA GLY A 137 -6.83 9.39 14.08
C GLY A 137 -8.15 10.13 14.22
N SER A 138 -9.28 9.49 14.56
CA SER A 138 -10.57 10.15 14.72
C SER A 138 -10.91 11.12 13.57
N GLY A 139 -10.65 10.69 12.33
CA GLY A 139 -10.87 11.42 11.08
C GLY A 139 -12.32 11.80 10.88
N TYR A 140 -13.26 10.95 11.33
CA TYR A 140 -14.70 11.22 11.27
C TYR A 140 -15.12 12.58 11.87
N LEU A 141 -14.36 13.13 12.82
CA LEU A 141 -14.61 14.46 13.42
C LEU A 141 -14.43 15.61 12.41
N TYR A 142 -13.57 15.44 11.40
CA TYR A 142 -13.47 16.37 10.27
C TYR A 142 -14.52 16.05 9.21
N HIS A 143 -14.64 14.77 8.85
CA HIS A 143 -15.46 14.36 7.70
C HIS A 143 -16.95 14.56 7.93
N MET A 144 -17.45 14.46 9.17
CA MET A 144 -18.86 14.79 9.50
C MET A 144 -19.22 16.26 9.21
N ASN A 145 -18.22 17.13 9.09
CA ASN A 145 -18.36 18.54 8.73
C ASN A 145 -17.98 18.82 7.25
N GLY A 146 -17.72 17.77 6.46
CA GLY A 146 -17.28 17.89 5.07
C GLY A 146 -15.84 18.36 4.90
N GLU A 147 -15.00 18.28 5.93
CA GLU A 147 -13.60 18.69 5.88
C GLU A 147 -12.70 17.48 5.57
N PHE A 148 -12.01 17.52 4.42
CA PHE A 148 -11.04 16.48 4.00
C PHE A 148 -9.61 17.04 3.85
N THR A 149 -9.41 18.33 4.13
CA THR A 149 -8.08 18.93 4.23
C THR A 149 -7.70 18.99 5.71
N ALA A 150 -6.92 18.02 6.15
CA ALA A 150 -6.67 17.76 7.56
C ALA A 150 -5.27 17.13 7.77
N PRO A 151 -4.87 16.83 9.02
CA PRO A 151 -3.59 16.18 9.32
C PRO A 151 -3.51 14.74 8.78
N ARG A 152 -2.28 14.26 8.59
CA ARG A 152 -1.96 12.86 8.24
C ARG A 152 -1.40 12.14 9.47
N LEU A 153 -1.58 10.82 9.59
CA LEU A 153 -1.18 10.07 10.79
C LEU A 153 0.35 9.90 10.92
N LEU A 154 0.95 8.99 10.17
CA LEU A 154 2.34 8.57 10.31
C LEU A 154 3.19 9.00 9.10
N HIS A 155 4.40 9.48 9.37
CA HIS A 155 5.36 9.87 8.34
C HIS A 155 6.78 9.38 8.65
N ILE A 156 7.38 8.69 7.68
CA ILE A 156 8.81 8.32 7.68
C ILE A 156 9.45 9.04 6.50
N SER A 157 10.50 9.83 6.74
CA SER A 157 11.15 10.57 5.65
C SER A 157 12.66 10.62 5.78
N ASP A 158 13.38 10.35 4.70
CA ASP A 158 14.85 10.39 4.67
C ASP A 158 15.49 9.49 5.76
N VAL A 159 14.85 8.35 6.06
CA VAL A 159 15.33 7.36 7.05
C VAL A 159 15.90 6.15 6.31
N SER A 160 17.00 5.59 6.81
CA SER A 160 17.55 4.33 6.30
C SER A 160 17.56 3.21 7.34
N HIS A 161 17.44 1.95 6.91
CA HIS A 161 17.45 0.76 7.78
C HIS A 161 16.36 0.83 8.86
N TRP A 162 15.12 0.57 8.47
CA TRP A 162 14.00 0.80 9.35
C TRP A 162 12.88 -0.23 9.18
N SER A 163 12.06 -0.39 10.20
CA SER A 163 10.81 -1.12 10.07
C SER A 163 9.64 -0.49 10.84
N VAL A 164 8.43 -0.71 10.32
CA VAL A 164 7.17 -0.40 11.00
C VAL A 164 6.29 -1.62 10.93
N HIS A 165 5.92 -2.18 12.09
CA HIS A 165 5.14 -3.42 12.11
C HIS A 165 4.31 -3.62 13.36
N ASP A 166 3.40 -4.59 13.32
CA ASP A 166 2.58 -5.00 14.47
C ASP A 166 1.73 -3.86 15.09
N ILE A 167 1.35 -2.87 14.30
CA ILE A 167 0.50 -1.75 14.74
C ILE A 167 -0.71 -1.56 13.83
N ALA A 168 -1.75 -0.91 14.38
CA ALA A 168 -2.91 -0.45 13.61
C ALA A 168 -2.92 1.08 13.43
N LEU A 169 -3.25 1.53 12.22
CA LEU A 169 -3.49 2.95 11.92
C LEU A 169 -4.96 3.11 11.53
N VAL A 170 -5.69 3.94 12.28
CA VAL A 170 -7.15 3.93 12.21
C VAL A 170 -7.67 5.35 12.03
N ASP A 171 -8.59 5.51 11.08
CA ASP A 171 -9.39 6.71 10.87
C ASP A 171 -8.52 7.98 10.74
N ALA A 172 -7.57 7.96 9.82
CA ALA A 172 -6.79 9.15 9.53
C ALA A 172 -7.71 10.29 9.04
N PRO A 173 -7.47 11.54 9.46
CA PRO A 173 -8.18 12.69 8.88
C PRO A 173 -7.89 12.87 7.38
N MET A 174 -6.68 12.54 6.94
CA MET A 174 -6.27 12.36 5.54
C MET A 174 -5.53 11.02 5.40
N PHE A 175 -4.21 11.03 5.15
CA PHE A 175 -3.41 9.85 4.85
C PHE A 175 -3.00 9.12 6.13
N HIS A 176 -2.95 7.79 6.09
CA HIS A 176 -2.58 6.96 7.24
C HIS A 176 -1.06 6.84 7.36
N PHE A 177 -0.37 6.45 6.28
CA PHE A 177 1.07 6.23 6.33
C PHE A 177 1.75 6.73 5.06
N VAL A 178 2.61 7.74 5.22
CA VAL A 178 3.44 8.27 4.14
C VAL A 178 4.91 7.93 4.40
N ILE A 179 5.57 7.37 3.39
CA ILE A 179 7.00 7.06 3.38
C ILE A 179 7.62 7.88 2.25
N ASP A 180 8.41 8.90 2.59
CA ASP A 180 9.00 9.83 1.61
C ASP A 180 10.53 9.68 1.57
N ASP A 181 11.06 9.20 0.44
CA ASP A 181 12.48 9.09 0.14
C ASP A 181 13.26 8.30 1.21
N ALA A 182 12.68 7.20 1.68
CA ALA A 182 13.31 6.31 2.67
C ALA A 182 14.05 5.14 2.02
N SER A 183 14.92 4.44 2.75
CA SER A 183 15.63 3.28 2.19
C SER A 183 15.85 2.12 3.15
N ASN A 184 15.98 0.90 2.60
CA ASN A 184 16.19 -0.33 3.37
C ASN A 184 15.09 -0.54 4.42
N GLY A 185 13.85 -0.37 4.00
CA GLY A 185 12.65 -0.35 4.85
C GLY A 185 11.84 -1.63 4.80
N GLU A 186 11.24 -2.04 5.92
CA GLU A 186 10.31 -3.17 5.99
C GLU A 186 9.01 -2.77 6.70
N VAL A 187 7.86 -3.01 6.07
CA VAL A 187 6.52 -2.71 6.62
C VAL A 187 5.68 -3.96 6.61
N TYR A 188 5.21 -4.41 7.78
CA TYR A 188 4.46 -5.66 7.85
C TYR A 188 3.57 -5.84 9.06
N ASN A 189 2.68 -6.84 9.02
CA ASN A 189 1.75 -7.12 10.11
C ASN A 189 0.98 -5.86 10.54
N MET A 190 0.39 -5.16 9.57
CA MET A 190 -0.36 -3.93 9.83
C MET A 190 -1.82 -4.06 9.41
N ALA A 191 -2.68 -3.36 10.15
CA ALA A 191 -4.07 -3.13 9.77
C ALA A 191 -4.34 -1.63 9.70
N ILE A 192 -4.65 -1.15 8.51
CA ILE A 192 -5.03 0.22 8.23
C ILE A 192 -6.54 0.26 7.95
N ARG A 193 -7.27 1.12 8.65
CA ARG A 193 -8.72 1.22 8.49
C ARG A 193 -9.19 2.67 8.60
N GLY A 194 -9.50 3.27 7.46
CA GLY A 194 -10.07 4.61 7.32
C GLY A 194 -11.53 4.60 6.88
N GLY A 195 -12.05 5.81 6.66
CA GLY A 195 -13.41 6.03 6.15
C GLY A 195 -13.53 5.76 4.64
N ASN A 196 -14.78 5.64 4.19
CA ASN A 196 -15.12 5.37 2.78
C ASN A 196 -15.20 6.66 1.94
N SER A 197 -14.06 7.32 1.73
CA SER A 197 -13.91 8.49 0.85
C SER A 197 -12.50 8.58 0.25
N GLY A 198 -12.36 9.27 -0.88
CA GLY A 198 -11.06 9.66 -1.42
C GLY A 198 -10.29 10.62 -0.48
N GLY A 199 -8.98 10.70 -0.66
CA GLY A 199 -8.03 11.45 0.17
C GLY A 199 -7.69 10.80 1.52
N LEU A 200 -8.06 9.52 1.70
CA LEU A 200 -7.87 8.74 2.92
C LEU A 200 -6.88 7.59 2.73
N ASP A 201 -5.79 7.89 2.03
CA ASP A 201 -4.74 7.01 1.53
C ASP A 201 -4.20 6.10 2.64
N GLY A 202 -3.96 4.84 2.30
CA GLY A 202 -3.42 3.82 3.18
C GLY A 202 -1.91 3.99 3.34
N ILE A 203 -1.16 3.45 2.38
CA ILE A 203 0.30 3.59 2.33
C ILE A 203 0.69 4.26 1.01
N ASP A 204 1.31 5.44 1.11
CA ASP A 204 2.05 6.07 0.02
C ASP A 204 3.54 5.88 0.25
N VAL A 205 4.27 5.42 -0.77
CA VAL A 205 5.70 5.11 -0.64
C VAL A 205 6.55 5.63 -1.80
N SER A 206 7.64 6.32 -1.45
CA SER A 206 8.80 6.59 -2.32
C SER A 206 10.12 6.25 -1.62
N GLY A 207 11.17 5.98 -2.42
CA GLY A 207 12.49 5.60 -1.90
C GLY A 207 13.16 4.45 -2.63
N ASP A 208 14.05 3.73 -1.94
CA ASP A 208 14.82 2.62 -2.51
C ASP A 208 14.90 1.42 -1.58
N ASN A 209 14.75 0.21 -2.12
CA ASN A 209 14.89 -1.05 -1.36
C ASN A 209 13.91 -1.15 -0.17
N ILE A 210 12.61 -1.27 -0.48
CA ILE A 210 11.54 -1.35 0.52
C ILE A 210 10.71 -2.62 0.31
N TRP A 211 10.47 -3.34 1.40
CA TRP A 211 9.58 -4.49 1.44
C TRP A 211 8.31 -4.15 2.22
N ILE A 212 7.15 -4.24 1.59
CA ILE A 212 5.84 -4.08 2.22
C ILE A 212 5.09 -5.39 2.08
N HIS A 213 4.77 -6.05 3.18
CA HIS A 213 4.04 -7.30 3.11
C HIS A 213 3.08 -7.54 4.26
N ASP A 214 2.08 -8.39 4.06
CA ASP A 214 1.15 -8.76 5.13
C ASP A 214 0.47 -7.52 5.76
N VAL A 215 -0.11 -6.69 4.88
CA VAL A 215 -0.84 -5.46 5.24
C VAL A 215 -2.28 -5.54 4.76
N MET A 216 -3.22 -5.21 5.63
CA MET A 216 -4.62 -5.02 5.27
C MET A 216 -4.96 -3.53 5.27
N VAL A 217 -5.60 -3.05 4.20
CA VAL A 217 -6.07 -1.67 4.08
C VAL A 217 -7.57 -1.64 3.79
N THR A 218 -8.31 -0.82 4.54
CA THR A 218 -9.71 -0.45 4.27
C THR A 218 -9.79 1.08 4.21
N ASN A 219 -10.29 1.63 3.11
CA ASN A 219 -10.51 3.06 2.87
C ASN A 219 -11.31 3.23 1.56
N LYS A 220 -11.17 4.35 0.84
CA LYS A 220 -11.67 4.47 -0.55
C LYS A 220 -10.71 5.21 -1.47
N ASP A 221 -9.43 5.17 -1.10
CA ASP A 221 -8.31 5.72 -1.86
C ASP A 221 -7.13 4.72 -1.85
N GLU A 222 -5.91 5.17 -2.04
CA GLU A 222 -4.71 4.34 -2.16
C GLU A 222 -4.65 3.20 -1.12
N CYS A 223 -4.47 1.96 -1.60
CA CYS A 223 -4.21 0.82 -0.73
C CYS A 223 -2.73 0.82 -0.30
N VAL A 224 -1.86 0.29 -1.16
CA VAL A 224 -0.41 0.49 -1.12
C VAL A 224 -0.02 1.04 -2.49
N THR A 225 0.51 2.25 -2.52
CA THR A 225 0.71 3.00 -3.77
C THR A 225 2.12 3.54 -3.88
N VAL A 226 2.76 3.23 -5.01
CA VAL A 226 4.13 3.65 -5.32
C VAL A 226 4.12 5.02 -5.98
N LYS A 227 4.89 5.95 -5.43
CA LYS A 227 5.06 7.31 -5.95
C LYS A 227 6.35 7.41 -6.79
N THR A 228 6.56 8.56 -7.44
CA THR A 228 7.78 8.82 -8.22
C THR A 228 9.05 8.76 -7.35
N GLY A 229 10.20 8.42 -7.95
CA GLY A 229 11.48 8.28 -7.24
C GLY A 229 11.65 6.93 -6.53
N SER A 230 10.88 5.92 -6.95
CA SER A 230 10.81 4.62 -6.29
C SER A 230 11.61 3.54 -7.03
N HIS A 231 12.45 2.82 -6.29
CA HIS A 231 13.29 1.76 -6.83
C HIS A 231 13.32 0.52 -5.94
N ASN A 232 13.36 -0.67 -6.55
CA ASN A 232 13.66 -1.93 -5.85
C ASN A 232 12.65 -2.28 -4.74
N PHE A 233 11.35 -2.26 -5.05
CA PHE A 233 10.29 -2.53 -4.07
C PHE A 233 9.65 -3.91 -4.22
N GLN A 234 9.54 -4.63 -3.10
CA GLN A 234 8.72 -5.84 -2.94
C GLN A 234 7.43 -5.48 -2.23
N ILE A 235 6.29 -5.65 -2.89
CA ILE A 235 4.99 -5.43 -2.28
C ILE A 235 4.18 -6.72 -2.43
N GLU A 236 3.86 -7.39 -1.33
CA GLU A 236 3.23 -8.70 -1.43
C GLU A 236 2.33 -9.10 -0.26
N ASN A 237 1.40 -10.03 -0.50
CA ASN A 237 0.39 -10.42 0.50
C ASN A 237 -0.36 -9.20 1.04
N ILE A 238 -0.90 -8.40 0.12
CA ILE A 238 -1.67 -7.19 0.47
C ILE A 238 -3.16 -7.50 0.34
N TYR A 239 -3.90 -7.09 1.36
CA TYR A 239 -5.35 -7.23 1.41
C TYR A 239 -6.03 -5.86 1.35
N CYS A 240 -6.43 -5.45 0.17
CA CYS A 240 -7.24 -4.25 -0.04
C CYS A 240 -8.72 -4.61 0.19
N ASN A 241 -9.16 -4.54 1.45
CA ASN A 241 -10.47 -4.97 1.90
C ASN A 241 -11.43 -3.77 1.92
N TRP A 242 -12.08 -3.51 0.79
CA TRP A 242 -12.84 -2.29 0.52
C TRP A 242 -11.93 -1.05 0.57
N SER A 243 -11.30 -0.72 -0.56
CA SER A 243 -10.27 0.31 -0.70
C SER A 243 -10.46 1.09 -2.01
N GLY A 244 -9.58 2.04 -2.32
CA GLY A 244 -9.36 2.45 -3.71
C GLY A 244 -8.61 1.35 -4.49
N GLY A 245 -7.71 0.64 -3.83
CA GLY A 245 -6.85 -0.39 -4.45
C GLY A 245 -5.42 0.10 -4.65
N CYS A 246 -4.51 -0.81 -5.03
CA CYS A 246 -3.12 -0.46 -5.25
C CYS A 246 -2.96 0.39 -6.51
N ALA A 247 -1.93 1.23 -6.54
CA ALA A 247 -1.61 2.04 -7.70
C ALA A 247 -0.12 2.39 -7.82
N MET A 248 0.20 3.04 -8.93
CA MET A 248 1.43 3.80 -9.11
C MET A 248 1.06 5.18 -9.66
N ASP A 249 1.25 6.23 -8.86
CA ASP A 249 0.63 7.51 -9.16
C ASP A 249 1.18 8.71 -8.36
N SER A 250 0.64 9.91 -8.57
CA SER A 250 0.33 10.35 -9.94
C SER A 250 1.66 10.68 -10.59
N LEU A 251 1.94 10.03 -11.71
CA LEU A 251 3.22 10.18 -12.39
C LEU A 251 3.20 11.49 -13.18
N GLY A 252 4.23 12.32 -12.95
CA GLY A 252 4.34 13.67 -13.49
C GLY A 252 5.70 13.90 -14.16
N SER A 253 6.21 15.14 -14.07
CA SER A 253 7.57 15.44 -14.53
C SER A 253 8.61 14.88 -13.56
N GLY A 254 9.71 14.37 -14.10
CA GLY A 254 10.76 13.71 -13.35
C GLY A 254 10.38 12.30 -12.91
N THR A 255 9.44 11.65 -13.59
CA THR A 255 9.08 10.26 -13.30
C THR A 255 10.32 9.38 -13.42
N ASN A 256 10.63 8.66 -12.35
CA ASN A 256 11.78 7.76 -12.32
C ASN A 256 11.42 6.63 -11.36
N VAL A 257 10.76 5.60 -11.89
CA VAL A 257 10.29 4.44 -11.12
C VAL A 257 10.78 3.17 -11.80
N SER A 258 11.44 2.29 -11.06
CA SER A 258 11.89 1.02 -11.64
C SER A 258 12.05 -0.13 -10.65
N ASN A 259 12.00 -1.36 -11.15
CA ASN A 259 12.20 -2.58 -10.37
C ASN A 259 11.16 -2.70 -9.23
N ILE A 260 9.88 -2.65 -9.59
CA ILE A 260 8.75 -2.75 -8.66
C ILE A 260 8.03 -4.07 -8.90
N VAL A 261 7.80 -4.86 -7.85
CA VAL A 261 6.95 -6.05 -7.93
C VAL A 261 5.79 -5.93 -6.98
N TYR A 262 4.58 -6.17 -7.47
CA TYR A 262 3.43 -6.54 -6.66
C TYR A 262 3.11 -8.01 -6.88
N ARG A 263 3.02 -8.78 -5.80
CA ARG A 263 2.73 -10.22 -5.84
C ARG A 263 1.68 -10.58 -4.78
N ASN A 264 0.74 -11.47 -5.10
CA ASN A 264 -0.24 -11.97 -4.12
C ASN A 264 -1.06 -10.81 -3.52
N ILE A 265 -1.76 -10.08 -4.39
CA ILE A 265 -2.60 -8.94 -3.98
C ILE A 265 -4.06 -9.37 -4.09
N TYR A 266 -4.79 -9.29 -2.98
CA TYR A 266 -6.22 -9.57 -2.94
C TYR A 266 -6.99 -8.27 -2.78
N THR A 267 -7.86 -7.96 -3.73
CA THR A 267 -8.62 -6.71 -3.79
C THR A 267 -10.11 -6.98 -3.82
N TRP A 268 -10.80 -6.56 -2.76
CA TRP A 268 -12.24 -6.69 -2.61
C TRP A 268 -12.92 -5.33 -2.65
N ASN A 269 -13.99 -5.21 -3.45
CA ASN A 269 -14.89 -4.06 -3.52
C ASN A 269 -14.17 -2.70 -3.54
N SER A 270 -13.19 -2.58 -4.44
CA SER A 270 -12.32 -1.42 -4.56
C SER A 270 -12.47 -0.70 -5.90
N ASN A 271 -11.81 0.44 -6.06
CA ASN A 271 -11.87 1.17 -7.34
C ASN A 271 -11.10 0.42 -8.43
N GLN A 272 -9.97 -0.23 -8.12
CA GLN A 272 -9.20 -1.04 -9.06
C GLN A 272 -8.50 -2.22 -8.37
N MET A 273 -8.10 -3.23 -9.16
CA MET A 273 -7.07 -4.18 -8.72
C MET A 273 -5.68 -3.51 -8.74
N TYR A 274 -5.34 -2.86 -9.87
CA TYR A 274 -4.12 -2.06 -9.99
C TYR A 274 -4.30 -0.94 -11.01
N MET A 275 -3.85 0.27 -10.68
CA MET A 275 -3.91 1.41 -11.59
C MET A 275 -2.55 2.10 -11.74
N ILE A 276 -2.16 2.48 -12.96
CA ILE A 276 -1.01 3.36 -13.23
C ILE A 276 -1.57 4.67 -13.78
N LYS A 277 -1.35 5.79 -13.08
CA LYS A 277 -1.97 7.08 -13.41
C LYS A 277 -0.91 8.09 -13.85
N SER A 278 -1.11 8.68 -15.02
CA SER A 278 -0.35 9.84 -15.48
C SER A 278 -1.23 10.76 -16.34
N ASN A 279 -0.82 12.02 -16.49
CA ASN A 279 -1.43 12.93 -17.44
C ASN A 279 -0.40 13.97 -17.90
N GLY A 280 0.26 13.65 -19.01
CA GLY A 280 1.48 14.35 -19.40
C GLY A 280 2.66 13.92 -18.52
N GLY A 281 3.53 14.88 -18.18
CA GLY A 281 4.78 14.59 -17.48
C GLY A 281 5.90 14.09 -18.41
N ASP A 282 6.99 13.67 -17.79
CA ASP A 282 8.17 13.13 -18.46
C ASP A 282 8.89 12.15 -17.53
N GLY A 283 9.82 11.38 -18.09
CA GLY A 283 10.58 10.37 -17.36
C GLY A 283 10.20 8.95 -17.76
N GLU A 284 10.48 8.00 -16.88
CA GLU A 284 10.40 6.57 -17.19
C GLU A 284 9.83 5.75 -16.02
N VAL A 285 8.97 4.80 -16.39
CA VAL A 285 8.59 3.66 -15.56
C VAL A 285 9.06 2.39 -16.28
N SER A 286 9.86 1.56 -15.62
CA SER A 286 10.38 0.33 -16.24
C SER A 286 10.59 -0.81 -15.25
N ASN A 287 10.70 -2.03 -15.76
CA ASN A 287 10.91 -3.25 -14.97
C ASN A 287 9.87 -3.43 -13.85
N LEU A 288 8.59 -3.48 -14.24
CA LEU A 288 7.48 -3.73 -13.33
C LEU A 288 7.00 -5.17 -13.48
N LEU A 289 6.57 -5.78 -12.38
CA LEU A 289 5.90 -7.08 -12.37
C LEU A 289 4.68 -7.04 -11.46
N PHE A 290 3.51 -7.36 -12.02
CA PHE A 290 2.26 -7.46 -11.28
C PHE A 290 1.72 -8.88 -11.48
N GLU A 291 1.75 -9.71 -10.44
CA GLU A 291 1.41 -11.13 -10.57
C GLU A 291 0.60 -11.65 -9.37
N ASN A 292 -0.18 -12.71 -9.59
CA ASN A 292 -1.04 -13.31 -8.57
C ASN A 292 -1.99 -12.28 -7.92
N PHE A 293 -2.73 -11.55 -8.74
CA PHE A 293 -3.82 -10.71 -8.24
C PHE A 293 -5.14 -11.48 -8.25
N ILE A 294 -5.95 -11.29 -7.22
CA ILE A 294 -7.34 -11.74 -7.18
C ILE A 294 -8.22 -10.53 -6.89
N GLY A 295 -9.26 -10.34 -7.70
CA GLY A 295 -10.20 -9.23 -7.56
C GLY A 295 -11.65 -9.72 -7.57
N HIS A 296 -12.48 -9.16 -6.68
CA HIS A 296 -13.94 -9.34 -6.69
C HIS A 296 -14.61 -8.00 -6.34
N GLY A 297 -15.73 -7.68 -6.99
CA GLY A 297 -16.54 -6.49 -6.75
C GLY A 297 -15.88 -5.16 -7.11
N ASN A 298 -14.76 -5.17 -7.84
CA ASN A 298 -14.00 -3.96 -8.14
C ASN A 298 -14.60 -3.21 -9.34
N ALA A 299 -14.47 -1.88 -9.37
CA ALA A 299 -14.92 -1.08 -10.52
C ALA A 299 -14.02 -1.32 -11.74
N TYR A 300 -12.70 -1.21 -11.57
CA TYR A 300 -11.69 -1.56 -12.57
C TYR A 300 -10.87 -2.78 -12.11
N SER A 301 -10.16 -3.40 -13.05
CA SER A 301 -9.18 -4.45 -12.75
C SER A 301 -7.77 -3.93 -13.06
N LEU A 302 -7.24 -4.16 -14.26
CA LEU A 302 -6.00 -3.55 -14.74
C LEU A 302 -6.31 -2.25 -15.48
N ASP A 303 -5.86 -1.12 -14.93
CA ASP A 303 -6.07 0.20 -15.51
C ASP A 303 -4.77 1.01 -15.65
N LEU A 304 -4.19 1.05 -16.84
CA LEU A 304 -3.13 2.00 -17.17
C LEU A 304 -3.78 3.19 -17.86
N ASP A 305 -3.81 4.35 -17.20
CA ASP A 305 -4.44 5.57 -17.69
C ASP A 305 -3.45 6.73 -17.75
N SER A 306 -2.96 7.02 -18.96
CA SER A 306 -2.14 8.21 -19.24
C SER A 306 -2.94 9.48 -19.56
N GLU A 307 -4.26 9.42 -19.50
CA GLU A 307 -5.20 10.53 -19.73
C GLU A 307 -5.97 10.86 -18.44
N TRP A 308 -5.42 10.46 -17.29
CA TRP A 308 -6.09 10.53 -16.00
C TRP A 308 -6.42 11.98 -15.63
N SER A 309 -7.71 12.30 -15.48
CA SER A 309 -8.19 13.66 -15.26
C SER A 309 -8.62 13.96 -13.81
N SER A 310 -8.18 13.13 -12.85
CA SER A 310 -8.75 13.00 -11.51
C SER A 310 -10.20 12.54 -11.56
N MET A 311 -10.53 11.50 -10.80
CA MET A 311 -11.91 11.00 -10.69
C MET A 311 -12.48 11.42 -9.33
N ASP A 312 -13.74 11.86 -9.31
CA ASP A 312 -14.53 11.87 -8.07
C ASP A 312 -14.72 10.41 -7.59
N THR A 313 -15.14 10.21 -6.33
CA THR A 313 -15.40 8.87 -5.80
C THR A 313 -16.35 8.09 -6.70
N VAL A 314 -15.88 6.97 -7.26
CA VAL A 314 -16.66 6.12 -8.14
C VAL A 314 -17.37 5.06 -7.30
N ASP A 315 -18.66 5.29 -7.03
CA ASP A 315 -19.56 4.21 -6.63
C ASP A 315 -19.98 3.41 -7.87
N GLY A 316 -20.33 2.14 -7.68
CA GLY A 316 -20.67 1.20 -8.77
C GLY A 316 -21.64 1.74 -9.84
N ASP A 317 -21.50 1.16 -11.04
CA ASP A 317 -22.23 1.38 -12.30
C ASP A 317 -22.94 2.74 -12.47
N ASP A 318 -22.17 3.78 -12.74
CA ASP A 318 -22.62 5.06 -13.31
C ASP A 318 -22.96 4.97 -14.81
N GLY A 319 -22.98 3.77 -15.40
CA GLY A 319 -23.16 3.54 -16.83
C GLY A 319 -21.90 3.75 -17.67
N GLU A 320 -20.76 4.05 -17.04
CA GLU A 320 -19.47 4.11 -17.71
C GLU A 320 -18.90 2.70 -17.92
N SER A 321 -18.46 2.41 -19.15
CA SER A 321 -17.83 1.14 -19.49
C SER A 321 -16.49 1.02 -18.76
N ARG A 322 -16.30 -0.03 -17.96
CA ARG A 322 -15.06 -0.32 -17.22
C ARG A 322 -14.39 -1.61 -17.73
N PRO A 323 -13.57 -1.52 -18.79
CA PRO A 323 -12.83 -2.66 -19.31
C PRO A 323 -11.96 -3.32 -18.22
N PRO A 324 -12.05 -4.64 -17.98
CA PRO A 324 -11.16 -5.31 -17.04
C PRO A 324 -9.67 -5.22 -17.44
N ILE A 325 -9.41 -5.08 -18.74
CA ILE A 325 -8.09 -4.74 -19.28
C ILE A 325 -8.21 -3.40 -20.01
N ARG A 326 -7.70 -2.35 -19.38
CA ARG A 326 -7.65 -0.99 -19.91
C ARG A 326 -6.20 -0.51 -19.94
N VAL A 327 -5.65 -0.32 -21.15
CA VAL A 327 -4.27 0.12 -21.36
C VAL A 327 -4.24 1.32 -22.30
N ILE A 328 -4.27 2.52 -21.72
CA ILE A 328 -4.33 3.80 -22.42
C ILE A 328 -2.99 4.51 -22.27
N CYS A 329 -2.20 4.50 -23.34
CA CYS A 329 -0.90 5.15 -23.39
C CYS A 329 -0.92 6.40 -24.28
N PRO A 330 0.00 7.37 -24.04
CA PRO A 330 -0.03 8.63 -24.74
C PRO A 330 0.44 8.46 -26.18
N GLU A 331 -0.18 9.18 -27.13
CA GLU A 331 0.16 9.08 -28.56
C GLU A 331 1.60 9.52 -28.85
N ALA A 332 2.10 10.54 -28.14
CA ALA A 332 3.44 11.05 -28.34
C ALA A 332 4.54 10.10 -27.84
N ILE A 333 4.22 9.26 -26.85
CA ILE A 333 5.18 8.34 -26.20
C ILE A 333 4.46 7.01 -25.91
N PRO A 334 4.26 6.16 -26.93
CA PRO A 334 3.57 4.88 -26.75
C PRO A 334 4.24 4.01 -25.69
N CYS A 335 3.45 3.22 -24.95
CA CYS A 335 4.03 2.21 -24.05
C CYS A 335 4.57 1.04 -24.88
N THR A 336 5.70 0.48 -24.47
CA THR A 336 6.36 -0.64 -25.14
C THR A 336 6.74 -1.74 -24.17
N ASP A 337 6.95 -2.95 -24.69
CA ASP A 337 7.41 -4.11 -23.93
C ASP A 337 6.45 -4.56 -22.81
N ILE A 338 5.15 -4.34 -23.01
CA ILE A 338 4.11 -4.82 -22.09
C ILE A 338 3.80 -6.29 -22.37
N THR A 339 3.74 -7.12 -21.34
CA THR A 339 3.23 -8.49 -21.44
C THR A 339 2.01 -8.66 -20.55
N ILE A 340 0.91 -9.13 -21.13
CA ILE A 340 -0.33 -9.51 -20.42
C ILE A 340 -0.53 -11.00 -20.68
N GLU A 341 -0.21 -11.82 -19.68
CA GLU A 341 -0.26 -13.28 -19.76
C GLU A 341 -1.07 -13.82 -18.57
N ASP A 342 -1.86 -14.87 -18.80
CA ASP A 342 -2.66 -15.56 -17.78
C ASP A 342 -3.57 -14.63 -16.94
N VAL A 343 -4.17 -13.63 -17.59
CA VAL A 343 -5.18 -12.74 -17.00
C VAL A 343 -6.58 -13.23 -17.36
N ASP A 344 -7.17 -13.99 -16.44
CA ASP A 344 -8.53 -14.53 -16.56
C ASP A 344 -9.51 -13.73 -15.69
N LEU A 345 -10.06 -12.65 -16.25
CA LEU A 345 -11.07 -11.81 -15.60
C LEU A 345 -12.45 -12.09 -16.19
N TRP A 346 -13.51 -11.87 -15.41
CA TRP A 346 -14.88 -11.94 -15.92
C TRP A 346 -15.80 -10.99 -15.18
N THR A 347 -16.72 -10.37 -15.91
CA THR A 347 -17.76 -9.53 -15.34
C THR A 347 -18.69 -10.28 -14.38
N GLU A 348 -19.09 -9.61 -13.29
CA GLU A 348 -20.07 -10.12 -12.31
C GLU A 348 -21.51 -9.97 -12.80
N GLU A 349 -21.75 -8.99 -13.68
CA GLU A 349 -23.04 -8.72 -14.30
C GLU A 349 -22.93 -8.68 -15.84
N GLY A 350 -23.93 -9.23 -16.53
CA GLY A 350 -23.93 -9.34 -17.99
C GLY A 350 -23.28 -10.63 -18.51
N ASP A 351 -23.09 -10.70 -19.83
CA ASP A 351 -22.61 -11.87 -20.56
C ASP A 351 -21.43 -11.57 -21.50
N SER A 352 -20.88 -10.37 -21.42
CA SER A 352 -19.72 -9.94 -22.20
C SER A 352 -18.98 -8.80 -21.50
N GLU A 353 -17.73 -8.62 -21.89
CA GLU A 353 -16.84 -7.55 -21.42
C GLU A 353 -15.96 -7.06 -22.57
N THR A 354 -15.25 -5.96 -22.35
CA THR A 354 -14.35 -5.38 -23.35
C THR A 354 -12.95 -5.23 -22.82
N TYR A 355 -11.96 -5.40 -23.69
CA TYR A 355 -10.58 -4.97 -23.47
C TYR A 355 -10.29 -3.76 -24.35
N VAL A 356 -9.64 -2.74 -23.79
CA VAL A 356 -9.34 -1.49 -24.49
C VAL A 356 -7.84 -1.24 -24.42
N CYS A 357 -7.22 -1.07 -25.60
CA CYS A 357 -5.82 -0.72 -25.72
C CYS A 357 -5.64 0.47 -26.67
N LYS A 358 -4.82 1.43 -26.27
CA LYS A 358 -4.47 2.63 -27.04
C LYS A 358 -2.97 2.86 -26.96
N ASN A 359 -2.30 2.89 -28.11
CA ASN A 359 -0.84 3.15 -28.23
C ASN A 359 0.03 2.27 -27.31
N ALA A 360 -0.31 0.99 -27.13
CA ALA A 360 0.36 0.08 -26.21
C ALA A 360 0.92 -1.16 -26.93
N PHE A 361 2.22 -1.36 -26.85
CA PHE A 361 2.92 -2.36 -27.65
C PHE A 361 3.52 -3.47 -26.80
N GLY A 362 3.39 -4.70 -27.28
CA GLY A 362 3.80 -5.88 -26.55
C GLY A 362 2.98 -7.11 -26.89
N SER A 363 2.72 -8.00 -25.93
CA SER A 363 2.01 -9.27 -26.18
C SER A 363 0.89 -9.52 -25.18
N GLY A 364 -0.24 -10.04 -25.67
CA GLY A 364 -1.42 -10.36 -24.84
C GLY A 364 -2.61 -9.41 -25.03
N ALA A 365 -3.80 -9.93 -24.74
CA ALA A 365 -5.08 -9.22 -24.80
C ALA A 365 -5.29 -8.40 -26.10
N CYS A 366 -5.35 -7.07 -26.00
CA CYS A 366 -5.55 -6.14 -27.11
C CYS A 366 -4.28 -5.37 -27.54
N LEU A 367 -3.10 -5.75 -27.02
CA LEU A 367 -1.83 -5.10 -27.33
C LEU A 367 -1.41 -5.35 -28.78
N LYS A 368 -0.75 -4.36 -29.37
CA LYS A 368 -0.19 -4.51 -30.72
C LYS A 368 1.23 -5.09 -30.65
N SER A 369 1.48 -6.16 -31.39
CA SER A 369 2.75 -6.91 -31.31
C SER A 369 3.99 -6.21 -31.85
N ASP A 370 3.82 -5.17 -32.67
CA ASP A 370 4.94 -4.49 -33.31
C ASP A 370 5.49 -3.36 -32.43
N SER A 371 6.37 -3.71 -31.50
CA SER A 371 7.05 -2.74 -30.60
C SER A 371 7.96 -1.74 -31.31
N SER A 372 8.25 -1.92 -32.61
CA SER A 372 8.99 -0.95 -33.41
C SER A 372 8.11 0.14 -34.02
N SER A 373 6.78 -0.02 -33.95
CA SER A 373 5.82 0.91 -34.52
C SER A 373 5.56 2.08 -33.58
N THR A 374 5.71 3.30 -34.09
CA THR A 374 5.20 4.53 -33.44
C THR A 374 3.83 4.94 -33.96
N ALA A 375 3.19 4.08 -34.79
CA ALA A 375 1.89 4.38 -35.36
C ALA A 375 0.81 4.29 -34.29
N THR A 376 0.08 5.38 -34.13
CA THR A 376 -0.97 5.50 -33.13
C THR A 376 -2.14 4.58 -33.49
N TYR A 377 -2.80 4.07 -32.45
CA TYR A 377 -3.96 3.22 -32.62
C TYR A 377 -4.82 3.23 -31.36
N ALA A 378 -6.09 2.91 -31.54
CA ALA A 378 -7.02 2.57 -30.48
C ALA A 378 -7.81 1.33 -30.92
N THR A 379 -8.00 0.38 -30.03
CA THR A 379 -8.78 -0.82 -30.30
C THR A 379 -9.61 -1.22 -29.10
N THR A 380 -10.78 -1.80 -29.38
CA THR A 380 -11.65 -2.42 -28.39
C THR A 380 -11.93 -3.85 -28.85
N THR A 381 -11.64 -4.82 -28.00
CA THR A 381 -11.93 -6.24 -28.22
C THR A 381 -13.07 -6.64 -27.31
N THR A 382 -14.12 -7.25 -27.85
CA THR A 382 -15.23 -7.79 -27.04
C THR A 382 -15.00 -9.27 -26.75
N VAL A 383 -15.08 -9.65 -25.48
CA VAL A 383 -15.07 -11.04 -25.01
C VAL A 383 -16.50 -11.42 -24.64
N THR A 384 -17.02 -12.51 -25.17
CA THR A 384 -18.44 -12.93 -25.04
C THR A 384 -18.61 -14.26 -24.29
N SER A 385 -17.54 -14.72 -23.65
CA SER A 385 -17.53 -15.94 -22.86
C SER A 385 -16.46 -15.85 -21.79
N ALA A 386 -16.79 -16.28 -20.57
CA ALA A 386 -15.86 -16.30 -19.45
C ALA A 386 -14.55 -17.05 -19.81
N PRO A 387 -13.36 -16.45 -19.58
CA PRO A 387 -12.09 -17.13 -19.72
C PRO A 387 -12.00 -18.39 -18.87
N SER A 388 -11.30 -19.41 -19.34
CA SER A 388 -11.09 -20.63 -18.56
C SER A 388 -10.09 -20.38 -17.43
N GLY A 389 -10.55 -20.32 -16.19
CA GLY A 389 -9.67 -20.05 -15.04
C GLY A 389 -10.09 -18.86 -14.19
N TYR A 390 -11.07 -18.07 -14.65
CA TYR A 390 -11.49 -16.82 -13.97
C TYR A 390 -11.99 -17.00 -12.53
N SER A 391 -12.41 -18.21 -12.15
CA SER A 391 -12.96 -18.47 -10.82
C SER A 391 -11.84 -18.48 -9.79
N ALA A 392 -11.82 -17.44 -8.95
CA ALA A 392 -10.95 -17.34 -7.79
C ALA A 392 -11.74 -17.43 -6.48
N THR A 393 -11.10 -17.89 -5.41
CA THR A 393 -11.71 -17.88 -4.07
C THR A 393 -11.78 -16.47 -3.50
N THR A 394 -12.64 -16.27 -2.51
CA THR A 394 -12.71 -15.03 -1.72
C THR A 394 -11.97 -15.17 -0.37
N MET A 395 -11.79 -14.05 0.33
CA MET A 395 -11.28 -14.00 1.69
C MET A 395 -12.45 -13.99 2.69
N ALA A 396 -12.33 -14.74 3.80
CA ALA A 396 -13.41 -14.87 4.78
C ALA A 396 -13.74 -13.56 5.52
N ALA A 397 -12.84 -12.58 5.50
CA ALA A 397 -12.97 -11.30 6.19
C ALA A 397 -13.41 -10.16 5.27
N ASP A 398 -13.84 -10.46 4.03
CA ASP A 398 -14.34 -9.45 3.09
C ASP A 398 -15.48 -8.66 3.72
N LEU A 399 -15.32 -7.33 3.77
CA LEU A 399 -16.29 -6.45 4.40
C LEU A 399 -17.60 -6.49 3.64
N THR A 400 -18.70 -6.73 4.36
CA THR A 400 -20.06 -6.63 3.80
C THR A 400 -20.56 -5.19 3.69
N SER A 401 -19.89 -4.26 4.38
CA SER A 401 -20.15 -2.81 4.35
C SER A 401 -18.89 -2.07 4.79
N ALA A 402 -18.54 -0.98 4.10
CA ALA A 402 -17.48 -0.10 4.55
C ALA A 402 -17.84 0.68 5.83
N PHE A 403 -16.82 1.30 6.40
CA PHE A 403 -16.97 2.31 7.44
C PHE A 403 -17.26 3.65 6.75
N GLY A 404 -18.38 4.28 7.09
CA GLY A 404 -18.70 5.64 6.62
C GLY A 404 -17.70 6.67 7.15
N THR A 405 -18.04 7.93 7.01
CA THR A 405 -17.19 9.06 7.43
C THR A 405 -17.79 9.88 8.57
N ASP A 406 -18.99 9.54 9.05
CA ASP A 406 -19.75 10.31 10.03
C ASP A 406 -19.73 9.72 11.46
N ALA A 407 -19.01 8.61 11.67
CA ALA A 407 -18.90 7.93 12.95
C ALA A 407 -17.48 7.37 13.20
N SER A 408 -17.13 7.21 14.48
CA SER A 408 -15.84 6.64 14.88
C SER A 408 -15.67 5.21 14.36
N ILE A 409 -14.47 4.92 13.85
CA ILE A 409 -14.12 3.63 13.27
C ILE A 409 -13.43 2.75 14.32
N PRO A 410 -13.89 1.49 14.52
CA PRO A 410 -13.31 0.59 15.50
C PRO A 410 -11.92 0.12 15.09
N ILE A 411 -11.01 0.08 16.07
CA ILE A 411 -9.63 -0.40 15.90
C ILE A 411 -9.67 -1.89 15.48
N PRO A 412 -9.09 -2.26 14.33
CA PRO A 412 -9.00 -3.65 13.89
C PRO A 412 -8.00 -4.45 14.74
N THR A 413 -8.17 -5.77 14.76
CA THR A 413 -7.05 -6.68 15.03
C THR A 413 -6.26 -6.88 13.74
N ILE A 414 -4.94 -7.00 13.84
CA ILE A 414 -4.10 -7.37 12.70
C ILE A 414 -4.44 -8.81 12.28
N PRO A 415 -4.79 -9.08 11.01
CA PRO A 415 -5.13 -10.42 10.57
C PRO A 415 -3.86 -11.27 10.39
N THR A 416 -4.04 -12.58 10.26
CA THR A 416 -2.95 -13.52 9.96
C THR A 416 -3.18 -14.23 8.62
N SER A 417 -3.90 -13.59 7.72
CA SER A 417 -4.16 -14.05 6.34
C SER A 417 -4.52 -12.85 5.49
N PHE A 418 -3.75 -12.61 4.43
CA PHE A 418 -3.86 -11.43 3.57
C PHE A 418 -4.10 -11.78 2.10
N TYR A 419 -3.81 -13.02 1.72
CA TYR A 419 -4.06 -13.55 0.38
C TYR A 419 -4.46 -15.02 0.47
N PRO A 420 -5.37 -15.52 -0.39
CA PRO A 420 -5.80 -16.91 -0.33
C PRO A 420 -4.65 -17.92 -0.45
N GLY A 421 -4.54 -18.80 0.55
CA GLY A 421 -3.53 -19.86 0.60
C GLY A 421 -2.13 -19.41 1.02
N ALA A 422 -1.89 -18.11 1.22
CA ALA A 422 -0.64 -17.59 1.77
C ALA A 422 -0.72 -17.51 3.31
N THR A 423 0.42 -17.71 3.96
CA THR A 423 0.61 -17.43 5.40
C THR A 423 1.55 -16.24 5.54
N PRO A 424 1.37 -15.38 6.56
CA PRO A 424 2.27 -14.26 6.80
C PRO A 424 3.73 -14.69 6.92
N TYR A 425 4.64 -13.87 6.41
CA TYR A 425 6.08 -14.11 6.49
C TYR A 425 6.59 -14.09 7.93
N SER A 426 6.02 -13.21 8.75
CA SER A 426 6.38 -13.00 10.16
C SER A 426 5.17 -13.24 11.06
N ALA A 427 5.36 -13.99 12.15
CA ALA A 427 4.33 -14.14 13.17
C ALA A 427 4.05 -12.80 13.87
N LEU A 428 2.83 -12.61 14.36
CA LEU A 428 2.48 -11.44 15.15
C LEU A 428 3.32 -11.36 16.43
N ALA A 429 3.74 -10.17 16.80
CA ALA A 429 4.35 -9.93 18.10
C ALA A 429 3.39 -10.33 19.24
N GLY A 430 3.93 -10.98 20.27
CA GLY A 430 3.11 -11.46 21.40
C GLY A 430 2.28 -12.72 21.13
N SER A 431 2.35 -13.31 19.92
CA SER A 431 1.85 -14.68 19.70
C SER A 431 2.88 -15.70 20.23
N SER A 432 2.87 -15.94 21.54
CA SER A 432 3.68 -16.98 22.21
C SER A 432 2.90 -17.71 23.29
#